data_AF-A0A2I0N2S9-F1
#
_entry.id   AF-A0A2I0N2S9-F1
#
_cell.length_a   1.000
_cell.length_b   1.000
_cell.length_c   1.000
_cell.angle_alpha   90.00
_cell.angle_beta   90.00
_cell.angle_gamma   90.00
#
_symmetry.space_group_name_H-M   'P 1'
#
loop_
_entity.id
_entity.type
_entity.pdbx_description
1 polymer ?
#
loop_
_entity_poly.entity_id
_entity_poly.type
_entity_poly.pdbx_seq_one_letter_code
_entity_poly.pdbx_strand_id
1 'polypeptide(L)'
;MIVTPISLQSPRSVREVQSFLQEIAHLPFDPTVDQTVVIRDQDRIVATASRTGEVFQYIAVAPEHQGENLTAALLNHLMQDAFREGIYHYFIYTKPEMAPLFERTGFRLLVAHERAALLEGGSGRIEDYLAELQKKLGSPRGPRGALLMNLNPMTLGHLWLIGEARRRVEDLVVFLVTQDLSVVPFQDRLAVARSAVGSLPGVTVLPGGPYMISRATFPTYFLKKKDEELPAYTHTDALLFGRYIAPALGITDRFLGEEPLDPVTRAYNEALEEILPPLGTQVHVLQRVQKAGTVISASRVRHYLAQGALAAAFDLIPEATKAYLRSPKGQQIVQKIKESEADRQS
;
A
#
# COMPACT_ATOMS: atom_id res chain seq x y z
N MET A 1 12.17 -31.71 -14.15
CA MET A 1 12.50 -30.31 -13.80
C MET A 1 12.14 -30.06 -12.34
N ILE A 2 13.05 -29.50 -11.54
CA ILE A 2 12.89 -29.31 -10.09
C ILE A 2 12.89 -27.82 -9.77
N VAL A 3 12.02 -27.38 -8.86
CA VAL A 3 12.01 -26.01 -8.33
C VAL A 3 13.09 -25.88 -7.26
N THR A 4 14.01 -24.93 -7.44
CA THR A 4 15.14 -24.73 -6.54
C THR A 4 15.24 -23.27 -6.08
N PRO A 5 15.38 -22.99 -4.78
CA PRO A 5 15.64 -21.64 -4.30
C PRO A 5 17.06 -21.20 -4.68
N ILE A 6 17.23 -19.90 -4.94
CA ILE A 6 18.54 -19.30 -5.19
C ILE A 6 19.02 -18.47 -4.00
N SER A 7 20.34 -18.29 -3.88
CA SER A 7 20.90 -17.36 -2.90
C SER A 7 20.84 -15.93 -3.41
N LEU A 8 20.04 -15.09 -2.77
CA LEU A 8 19.97 -13.65 -3.05
C LEU A 8 21.22 -12.88 -2.57
N GLN A 9 22.07 -13.52 -1.76
CA GLN A 9 23.39 -13.00 -1.37
C GLN A 9 24.47 -13.26 -2.43
N SER A 10 24.20 -14.12 -3.43
CA SER A 10 25.13 -14.43 -4.51
C SER A 10 24.91 -13.48 -5.69
N PRO A 11 25.86 -12.59 -6.01
CA PRO A 11 25.73 -11.68 -7.16
C PRO A 11 25.60 -12.43 -8.49
N ARG A 12 26.17 -13.63 -8.58
CA ARG A 12 26.03 -14.49 -9.77
C ARG A 12 24.59 -14.95 -9.94
N SER A 13 23.98 -15.52 -8.89
CA SER A 13 22.61 -16.03 -8.96
C SER A 13 21.59 -14.93 -9.23
N VAL A 14 21.78 -13.76 -8.62
CA VAL A 14 20.95 -12.57 -8.88
C VAL A 14 21.05 -12.13 -10.34
N ARG A 15 22.27 -12.07 -10.90
CA ARG A 15 22.46 -11.71 -12.32
C ARG A 15 21.81 -12.70 -13.27
N GLU A 16 21.88 -14.00 -12.99
CA GLU A 16 21.23 -15.02 -13.83
C GLU A 16 19.70 -14.82 -13.90
N VAL A 17 19.05 -14.58 -12.75
CA VAL A 17 17.60 -14.31 -12.71
C VAL A 17 17.27 -12.99 -13.39
N GLN A 18 18.06 -11.94 -13.15
CA GLN A 18 17.86 -10.64 -13.77
C GLN A 18 17.96 -10.72 -15.30
N SER A 19 18.97 -11.42 -15.83
CA SER A 19 19.10 -11.64 -17.28
C SER A 19 17.90 -12.39 -17.85
N PHE A 20 17.47 -13.47 -17.20
CA PHE A 20 16.29 -14.23 -17.63
C PHE A 20 15.01 -13.39 -17.66
N LEU A 21 14.72 -12.64 -16.59
CA LEU A 21 13.53 -11.78 -16.51
C LEU A 21 13.55 -10.64 -17.54
N GLN A 22 14.72 -10.06 -17.79
CA GLN A 22 14.89 -9.02 -18.80
C GLN A 22 14.67 -9.56 -20.22
N GLU A 23 15.14 -10.77 -20.50
CA GLU A 23 15.02 -11.43 -21.80
C GLU A 23 13.58 -11.88 -22.08
N ILE A 24 12.95 -12.57 -21.13
CA ILE A 24 11.66 -13.24 -21.35
C ILE A 24 10.45 -12.32 -21.13
N ALA A 25 10.54 -11.40 -20.17
CA ALA A 25 9.38 -10.61 -19.73
C ALA A 25 9.62 -9.09 -19.76
N HIS A 26 10.85 -8.66 -20.09
CA HIS A 26 11.30 -7.26 -19.99
C HIS A 26 11.04 -6.67 -18.59
N LEU A 27 11.17 -7.50 -17.55
CA LEU A 27 10.93 -7.10 -16.17
C LEU A 27 12.25 -6.75 -15.47
N PRO A 28 12.35 -5.58 -14.81
CA PRO A 28 13.47 -5.31 -13.92
C PRO A 28 13.41 -6.23 -12.70
N PHE A 29 14.56 -6.66 -12.20
CA PHE A 29 14.66 -7.50 -11.01
C PHE A 29 15.26 -6.71 -9.85
N ASP A 30 14.47 -6.53 -8.79
CA ASP A 30 14.93 -6.06 -7.49
C ASP A 30 15.15 -7.24 -6.55
N PRO A 31 16.40 -7.53 -6.11
CA PRO A 31 16.69 -8.66 -5.25
C PRO A 31 16.25 -8.46 -3.79
N THR A 32 15.64 -7.32 -3.43
CA THR A 32 15.03 -7.12 -2.10
C THR A 32 13.67 -7.83 -2.01
N VAL A 33 13.72 -9.16 -2.07
CA VAL A 33 12.59 -10.08 -1.90
C VAL A 33 12.94 -11.12 -0.84
N ASP A 34 11.93 -11.80 -0.30
CA ASP A 34 12.16 -12.80 0.75
C ASP A 34 12.71 -14.10 0.15
N GLN A 35 12.24 -14.47 -1.04
CA GLN A 35 12.69 -15.66 -1.74
C GLN A 35 12.55 -15.53 -3.26
N THR A 36 13.49 -16.13 -3.99
CA THR A 36 13.39 -16.39 -5.42
C THR A 36 13.68 -17.86 -5.68
N VAL A 37 12.86 -18.48 -6.53
CA VAL A 37 13.01 -19.87 -6.96
C VAL A 37 13.07 -19.96 -8.48
N VAL A 38 13.84 -20.92 -8.98
CA VAL A 38 14.04 -21.15 -10.41
C VAL A 38 13.82 -22.61 -10.75
N ILE A 39 13.44 -22.85 -12.01
CA ILE A 39 13.48 -24.15 -12.66
C ILE A 39 14.55 -24.07 -13.74
N ARG A 40 15.38 -25.12 -13.82
CA ARG A 40 16.44 -25.21 -14.82
C ARG A 40 16.24 -26.38 -15.76
N ASP A 41 16.60 -26.16 -17.03
CA ASP A 41 16.86 -27.20 -18.01
C ASP A 41 18.29 -27.02 -18.54
N GLN A 42 19.08 -28.09 -18.54
CA GLN A 42 20.51 -28.07 -18.92
C GLN A 42 21.29 -26.88 -18.32
N ASP A 43 21.15 -26.68 -17.00
CA ASP A 43 21.71 -25.57 -16.21
C ASP A 43 21.22 -24.14 -16.54
N ARG A 44 20.39 -23.97 -17.57
CA ARG A 44 19.77 -22.68 -17.92
C ARG A 44 18.47 -22.48 -17.16
N ILE A 45 18.22 -21.27 -16.68
CA ILE A 45 16.91 -20.92 -16.10
C ILE A 45 15.89 -20.95 -17.23
N VAL A 46 14.82 -21.71 -17.03
CA VAL A 46 13.66 -21.78 -17.93
C VAL A 46 12.39 -21.24 -17.29
N ALA A 47 12.36 -21.11 -15.97
CA ALA A 47 11.29 -20.44 -15.27
C ALA A 47 11.77 -19.87 -13.93
N THR A 48 11.13 -18.79 -13.46
CA THR A 48 11.41 -18.16 -12.17
C THR A 48 10.14 -17.61 -11.53
N ALA A 49 10.14 -17.51 -10.20
CA ALA A 49 9.14 -16.80 -9.41
C ALA A 49 9.77 -16.31 -8.10
N SER A 50 9.22 -15.26 -7.51
CA SER A 50 9.67 -14.72 -6.23
C SER A 50 8.52 -14.34 -5.31
N ARG A 51 8.81 -14.22 -4.02
CA ARG A 51 7.86 -13.83 -2.97
C ARG A 51 8.40 -12.68 -2.14
N THR A 52 7.54 -11.72 -1.81
CA THR A 52 7.75 -10.67 -0.81
C THR A 52 6.51 -10.56 0.07
N GLY A 53 6.57 -11.07 1.30
CA GLY A 53 5.43 -11.21 2.19
C GLY A 53 4.33 -12.05 1.53
N GLU A 54 3.14 -11.47 1.44
CA GLU A 54 1.98 -12.01 0.73
C GLU A 54 2.02 -11.86 -0.80
N VAL A 55 2.99 -11.16 -1.39
CA VAL A 55 3.01 -10.86 -2.83
C VAL A 55 3.88 -11.85 -3.58
N PHE A 56 3.31 -12.51 -4.59
CA PHE A 56 4.05 -13.32 -5.57
C PHE A 56 4.30 -12.50 -6.83
N GLN A 57 5.56 -12.46 -7.25
CA GLN A 57 6.05 -11.56 -8.29
C GLN A 57 7.19 -12.20 -9.09
N TYR A 58 7.61 -11.53 -10.17
CA TYR A 58 8.65 -12.02 -11.08
C TYR A 58 8.39 -13.44 -11.59
N ILE A 59 7.15 -13.73 -11.94
CA ILE A 59 6.75 -15.04 -12.46
C ILE A 59 6.94 -15.02 -13.97
N ALA A 60 7.86 -15.82 -14.48
CA ALA A 60 8.14 -15.94 -15.91
C ALA A 60 8.51 -17.38 -16.29
N VAL A 61 8.09 -17.80 -17.47
CA VAL A 61 8.39 -19.11 -18.08
C VAL A 61 8.84 -18.87 -19.51
N ALA A 62 9.95 -19.49 -19.91
CA ALA A 62 10.48 -19.41 -21.26
C ALA A 62 9.44 -19.90 -22.29
N PRO A 63 9.27 -19.22 -23.44
CA PRO A 63 8.26 -19.56 -24.45
C PRO A 63 8.23 -21.03 -24.85
N GLU A 64 9.41 -21.64 -25.02
CA GLU A 64 9.59 -23.04 -25.40
C GLU A 64 9.09 -24.06 -24.35
N HIS A 65 8.93 -23.63 -23.10
CA HIS A 65 8.44 -24.44 -21.98
C HIS A 65 7.04 -24.03 -21.50
N GLN A 66 6.34 -23.18 -22.26
CA GLN A 66 4.94 -22.85 -21.95
C GLN A 66 4.05 -24.07 -22.18
N GLY A 67 3.13 -24.32 -21.24
CA GLY A 67 2.23 -25.48 -21.27
C GLY A 67 2.74 -26.69 -20.47
N GLU A 68 3.98 -26.67 -19.97
CA GLU A 68 4.55 -27.74 -19.14
C GLU A 68 4.19 -27.64 -17.64
N ASN A 69 3.17 -26.84 -17.30
CA ASN A 69 2.70 -26.61 -15.93
C ASN A 69 3.77 -26.05 -14.95
N LEU A 70 4.84 -25.44 -15.46
CA LEU A 70 5.92 -24.87 -14.66
C LEU A 70 5.44 -23.73 -13.74
N THR A 71 4.49 -22.91 -14.20
CA THR A 71 3.88 -21.84 -13.38
C THR A 71 3.24 -22.40 -12.11
N ALA A 72 2.48 -23.49 -12.20
CA ALA A 72 1.85 -24.10 -11.03
C ALA A 72 2.89 -24.69 -10.07
N ALA A 73 3.97 -25.29 -10.60
CA ALA A 73 5.06 -25.81 -9.77
C ALA A 73 5.76 -24.68 -8.99
N LEU A 74 6.04 -23.55 -9.65
CA LEU A 74 6.60 -22.36 -9.01
C LEU A 74 5.67 -21.81 -7.92
N LEU A 75 4.39 -21.61 -8.23
CA LEU A 75 3.40 -21.07 -7.29
C LEU A 75 3.21 -21.98 -6.08
N ASN A 76 3.13 -23.31 -6.28
CA ASN A 76 3.04 -24.27 -5.18
C ASN A 76 4.24 -24.17 -4.24
N HIS A 77 5.45 -23.99 -4.78
CA HIS A 77 6.63 -23.79 -3.95
C HIS A 77 6.54 -22.50 -3.13
N LEU A 78 6.15 -21.38 -3.76
CA LEU A 78 5.98 -20.10 -3.05
C LEU A 78 4.88 -20.15 -1.99
N MET A 79 3.77 -20.86 -2.25
CA MET A 79 2.71 -21.05 -1.26
C MET A 79 3.19 -21.88 -0.07
N GLN A 80 3.95 -22.95 -0.29
CA GLN A 80 4.56 -23.72 0.80
C GLN A 80 5.55 -22.90 1.61
N ASP A 81 6.29 -22.01 0.94
CA ASP A 81 7.21 -21.09 1.59
C ASP A 81 6.49 -20.05 2.46
N ALA A 82 5.48 -19.40 1.91
CA ALA A 82 4.63 -18.46 2.62
C ALA A 82 3.90 -19.12 3.81
N PHE A 83 3.41 -20.36 3.63
CA PHE A 83 2.76 -21.14 4.67
C PHE A 83 3.67 -21.37 5.89
N ARG A 84 4.97 -21.62 5.66
CA ARG A 84 5.95 -21.79 6.76
C ARG A 84 6.13 -20.52 7.60
N GLU A 85 5.84 -19.35 7.02
CA GLU A 85 5.86 -18.05 7.69
C GLU A 85 4.47 -17.64 8.23
N GLY A 86 3.47 -18.53 8.16
CA GLY A 86 2.11 -18.22 8.63
C GLY A 86 1.33 -17.29 7.71
N ILE A 87 1.74 -17.17 6.43
CA ILE A 87 1.06 -16.38 5.41
C ILE A 87 0.19 -17.32 4.59
N TYR A 88 -1.12 -17.08 4.59
CA TYR A 88 -2.13 -17.95 3.95
C TYR A 88 -2.97 -17.23 2.88
N HIS A 89 -2.70 -15.96 2.65
CA HIS A 89 -3.40 -15.12 1.69
C HIS A 89 -2.35 -14.44 0.83
N TYR A 90 -2.52 -14.54 -0.49
CA TYR A 90 -1.50 -14.19 -1.46
C TYR A 90 -2.06 -13.28 -2.53
N PHE A 91 -1.20 -12.46 -3.12
CA PHE A 91 -1.55 -11.56 -4.21
C PHE A 91 -0.60 -11.74 -5.40
N ILE A 92 -1.16 -11.60 -6.60
CA ILE A 92 -0.40 -11.48 -7.85
C ILE A 92 -0.83 -10.18 -8.52
N TYR A 93 0.14 -9.30 -8.75
CA TYR A 93 -0.01 -8.13 -9.60
C TYR A 93 0.71 -8.40 -10.93
N THR A 94 -0.02 -8.33 -12.03
CA THR A 94 0.49 -8.77 -13.34
C THR A 94 -0.13 -7.97 -14.48
N LYS A 95 0.39 -8.14 -15.71
CA LYS A 95 -0.27 -7.64 -16.91
C LYS A 95 -1.63 -8.34 -17.14
N PRO A 96 -2.64 -7.65 -17.67
CA PRO A 96 -4.01 -8.20 -17.80
C PRO A 96 -4.07 -9.48 -18.61
N GLU A 97 -3.29 -9.60 -19.68
CA GLU A 97 -3.21 -10.77 -20.55
C GLU A 97 -2.71 -12.02 -19.82
N MET A 98 -2.02 -11.86 -18.68
CA MET A 98 -1.52 -12.97 -17.87
C MET A 98 -2.52 -13.42 -16.80
N ALA A 99 -3.57 -12.65 -16.50
CA ALA A 99 -4.55 -13.02 -15.46
C ALA A 99 -5.18 -14.42 -15.68
N PRO A 100 -5.61 -14.80 -16.90
CA PRO A 100 -6.20 -16.13 -17.13
C PRO A 100 -5.24 -17.29 -16.84
N LEU A 101 -3.92 -17.07 -16.91
CA LEU A 101 -2.92 -18.07 -16.53
C LEU A 101 -3.00 -18.37 -15.04
N PHE A 102 -3.08 -17.34 -14.21
CA PHE A 102 -3.11 -17.47 -12.77
C PHE A 102 -4.47 -17.94 -12.26
N GLU A 103 -5.57 -17.57 -12.91
CA GLU A 103 -6.90 -18.09 -12.56
C GLU A 103 -6.98 -19.61 -12.66
N ARG A 104 -6.33 -20.21 -13.66
CA ARG A 104 -6.22 -21.68 -13.80
C ARG A 104 -5.43 -22.35 -12.67
N THR A 105 -4.65 -21.58 -11.91
CA THR A 105 -3.87 -22.07 -10.75
C THR A 105 -4.57 -21.84 -9.41
N GLY A 106 -5.83 -21.39 -9.42
CA GLY A 106 -6.63 -21.19 -8.21
C GLY A 106 -6.60 -19.77 -7.65
N PHE A 107 -5.98 -18.82 -8.35
CA PHE A 107 -6.11 -17.41 -8.04
C PHE A 107 -7.45 -16.87 -8.56
N ARG A 108 -7.98 -15.83 -7.93
CA ARG A 108 -9.20 -15.13 -8.33
C ARG A 108 -8.84 -13.72 -8.76
N LEU A 109 -9.28 -13.34 -9.95
CA LEU A 109 -9.19 -11.97 -10.41
C LEU A 109 -10.08 -11.05 -9.56
N LEU A 110 -9.51 -9.98 -9.01
CA LEU A 110 -10.24 -8.93 -8.30
C LEU A 110 -10.55 -7.77 -9.22
N VAL A 111 -9.51 -7.20 -9.85
CA VAL A 111 -9.65 -6.06 -10.75
C VAL A 111 -8.67 -6.21 -11.91
N ALA A 112 -9.09 -5.77 -13.09
CA ALA A 112 -8.26 -5.63 -14.27
C ALA A 112 -8.61 -4.32 -14.98
N HIS A 113 -7.61 -3.68 -15.55
CA HIS A 113 -7.69 -2.54 -16.45
C HIS A 113 -6.60 -2.68 -17.52
N GLU A 114 -6.45 -1.71 -18.42
CA GLU A 114 -5.57 -1.82 -19.59
C GLU A 114 -4.09 -2.10 -19.27
N ARG A 115 -3.61 -1.73 -18.08
CA ARG A 115 -2.19 -1.84 -17.73
C ARG A 115 -1.90 -2.94 -16.72
N ALA A 116 -2.88 -3.35 -15.92
CA ALA A 116 -2.65 -4.34 -14.86
C ALA A 116 -3.90 -5.11 -14.43
N ALA A 117 -3.65 -6.27 -13.84
CA ALA A 117 -4.60 -7.10 -13.15
C ALA A 117 -4.06 -7.46 -11.76
N LEU A 118 -4.95 -7.43 -10.77
CA LEU A 118 -4.68 -7.89 -9.41
C LEU A 118 -5.53 -9.12 -9.12
N LEU A 119 -4.86 -10.17 -8.67
CA LEU A 119 -5.48 -11.42 -8.27
C LEU A 119 -5.16 -11.73 -6.80
N GLU A 120 -6.06 -12.44 -6.13
CA GLU A 120 -5.84 -13.00 -4.79
C GLU A 120 -5.90 -14.53 -4.81
N GLY A 121 -5.24 -15.17 -3.85
CA GLY A 121 -5.24 -16.62 -3.71
C GLY A 121 -4.97 -17.05 -2.26
N GLY A 122 -5.06 -18.37 -2.01
CA GLY A 122 -4.94 -18.94 -0.68
C GLY A 122 -6.29 -19.01 0.06
N SER A 123 -6.25 -18.96 1.38
CA SER A 123 -7.44 -19.09 2.24
C SER A 123 -8.11 -17.77 2.58
N GLY A 124 -7.44 -16.63 2.39
CA GLY A 124 -8.02 -15.31 2.61
C GLY A 124 -8.81 -14.82 1.38
N ARG A 125 -9.87 -14.05 1.63
CA ARG A 125 -10.68 -13.41 0.59
C ARG A 125 -11.00 -11.96 0.91
N ILE A 126 -11.25 -11.17 -0.12
CA ILE A 126 -11.66 -9.78 0.06
C ILE A 126 -12.96 -9.69 0.83
N GLU A 127 -13.87 -10.65 0.65
CA GLU A 127 -15.13 -10.71 1.39
C GLU A 127 -14.92 -10.86 2.90
N ASP A 128 -13.94 -11.66 3.34
CA ASP A 128 -13.64 -11.83 4.77
C ASP A 128 -13.14 -10.53 5.37
N TYR A 129 -12.26 -9.83 4.65
CA TYR A 129 -11.76 -8.51 5.03
C TYR A 129 -12.90 -7.49 5.16
N LEU A 130 -13.78 -7.43 4.18
CA LEU A 130 -14.93 -6.51 4.18
C LEU A 130 -15.90 -6.84 5.30
N ALA A 131 -16.18 -8.11 5.58
CA ALA A 131 -17.03 -8.54 6.67
C ALA A 131 -16.48 -8.08 8.03
N GLU A 132 -15.17 -8.16 8.25
CA GLU A 132 -14.53 -7.67 9.47
C GLU A 132 -14.60 -6.13 9.61
N LEU A 133 -14.51 -5.40 8.50
CA LEU A 133 -14.73 -3.94 8.51
C LEU A 133 -16.19 -3.59 8.79
N GLN A 134 -17.15 -4.30 8.17
CA GLN A 134 -18.58 -4.11 8.41
C GLN A 134 -18.94 -4.35 9.87
N LYS A 135 -18.41 -5.42 10.50
CA LYS A 135 -18.63 -5.68 11.94
C LYS A 135 -18.13 -4.54 12.82
N LYS A 136 -16.99 -3.93 12.47
CA LYS A 136 -16.40 -2.81 13.23
C LYS A 136 -17.14 -1.49 13.03
N LEU A 137 -17.70 -1.25 11.85
CA LEU A 137 -18.40 -0.01 11.51
C LEU A 137 -19.89 -0.05 11.85
N GLY A 138 -20.51 -1.21 11.75
CA GLY A 138 -21.96 -1.34 11.74
C GLY A 138 -22.63 -0.64 10.55
N SER A 139 -23.96 -0.58 10.60
CA SER A 139 -24.75 0.13 9.60
C SER A 139 -24.48 1.64 9.64
N PRO A 140 -24.37 2.30 8.48
CA PRO A 140 -24.22 3.75 8.42
C PRO A 140 -25.47 4.44 8.99
N ARG A 141 -25.26 5.57 9.70
CA ARG A 141 -26.34 6.38 10.28
C ARG A 141 -26.96 7.38 9.29
N GLY A 142 -26.25 7.65 8.20
CA GLY A 142 -26.60 8.54 7.10
C GLY A 142 -25.53 8.42 6.01
N PRO A 143 -25.29 9.44 5.18
CA PRO A 143 -24.17 9.44 4.24
C PRO A 143 -22.86 9.09 4.95
N ARG A 144 -22.10 8.17 4.37
CA ARG A 144 -20.83 7.70 4.94
C ARG A 144 -19.68 8.07 4.01
N GLY A 145 -18.68 8.71 4.59
CA GLY A 145 -17.46 9.12 3.91
C GLY A 145 -16.25 8.30 4.27
N ALA A 146 -15.22 8.36 3.44
CA ALA A 146 -13.92 7.76 3.73
C ALA A 146 -12.74 8.68 3.43
N LEU A 147 -11.73 8.64 4.32
CA LEU A 147 -10.38 9.18 4.13
C LEU A 147 -9.38 8.03 4.19
N LEU A 148 -8.36 8.02 3.31
CA LEU A 148 -7.13 7.23 3.54
C LEU A 148 -6.03 8.19 3.97
N MET A 149 -5.32 7.85 5.03
CA MET A 149 -4.26 8.70 5.56
C MET A 149 -3.06 7.87 6.00
N ASN A 150 -1.85 8.39 5.80
CA ASN A 150 -0.64 7.75 6.34
C ASN A 150 -0.32 8.23 7.77
N LEU A 151 -0.53 9.51 8.10
CA LEU A 151 -0.34 10.09 9.44
C LEU A 151 1.06 9.86 10.06
N ASN A 152 2.12 10.23 9.34
CA ASN A 152 3.52 9.96 9.74
C ASN A 152 4.33 11.25 10.03
N PRO A 153 4.13 11.98 11.14
CA PRO A 153 3.11 11.79 12.17
C PRO A 153 1.77 12.46 11.83
N MET A 154 0.78 12.31 12.71
CA MET A 154 -0.45 13.10 12.65
C MET A 154 -0.18 14.59 12.88
N THR A 155 -0.86 15.48 12.15
CA THR A 155 -0.67 16.93 12.20
C THR A 155 -2.01 17.62 12.41
N LEU A 156 -1.98 18.91 12.75
CA LEU A 156 -3.19 19.73 12.81
C LEU A 156 -3.88 19.84 11.45
N GLY A 157 -3.11 19.79 10.35
CA GLY A 157 -3.66 19.72 9.00
C GLY A 157 -4.49 18.45 8.76
N HIS A 158 -4.00 17.30 9.22
CA HIS A 158 -4.78 16.05 9.16
C HIS A 158 -6.05 16.11 10.01
N LEU A 159 -5.95 16.61 11.24
CA LEU A 159 -7.11 16.72 12.13
C LEU A 159 -8.19 17.64 11.56
N TRP A 160 -7.77 18.75 10.95
CA TRP A 160 -8.69 19.64 10.25
C TRP A 160 -9.37 18.95 9.06
N LEU A 161 -8.60 18.20 8.24
CA LEU A 161 -9.16 17.49 7.08
C LEU A 161 -10.24 16.49 7.50
N ILE A 162 -9.98 15.75 8.58
CA ILE A 162 -10.94 14.82 9.19
C ILE A 162 -12.19 15.59 9.66
N GLY A 163 -12.01 16.73 10.34
CA GLY A 163 -13.11 17.57 10.80
C GLY A 163 -13.99 18.10 9.66
N GLU A 164 -13.38 18.60 8.58
CA GLU A 164 -14.09 19.11 7.41
C GLU A 164 -14.82 18.02 6.64
N ALA A 165 -14.18 16.86 6.43
CA ALA A 165 -14.85 15.70 5.86
C ALA A 165 -16.05 15.29 6.71
N ARG A 166 -15.88 15.21 8.04
CA ARG A 166 -16.95 14.84 8.96
C ARG A 166 -18.11 15.85 8.95
N ARG A 167 -17.91 17.13 8.63
CA ARG A 167 -19.01 18.08 8.51
C ARG A 167 -19.93 17.81 7.32
N ARG A 168 -19.47 17.05 6.31
CA ARG A 168 -20.21 16.76 5.08
C ARG A 168 -20.95 15.42 5.09
N VAL A 169 -20.60 14.52 6.02
CA VAL A 169 -21.19 13.18 6.14
C VAL A 169 -21.53 12.88 7.60
N GLU A 170 -22.51 12.02 7.85
CA GLU A 170 -22.89 11.65 9.22
C GLU A 170 -21.94 10.63 9.85
N ASP A 171 -21.30 9.84 9.03
CA ASP A 171 -20.34 8.81 9.43
C ASP A 171 -19.07 8.90 8.58
N LEU A 172 -17.92 9.01 9.22
CA LEU A 172 -16.63 9.14 8.53
C LEU A 172 -15.70 8.03 8.97
N VAL A 173 -15.21 7.27 8.00
CA VAL A 173 -14.19 6.24 8.23
C VAL A 173 -12.82 6.76 7.80
N VAL A 174 -11.86 6.73 8.70
CA VAL A 174 -10.47 7.05 8.40
C VAL A 174 -9.68 5.75 8.35
N PHE A 175 -9.28 5.34 7.15
CA PHE A 175 -8.40 4.21 6.95
C PHE A 175 -6.95 4.64 7.06
N LEU A 176 -6.22 4.01 7.97
CA LEU A 176 -4.80 4.25 8.18
C LEU A 176 -3.98 3.27 7.33
N VAL A 177 -3.07 3.80 6.50
CA VAL A 177 -2.14 2.99 5.70
C VAL A 177 -1.31 2.10 6.62
N THR A 178 -1.34 0.79 6.38
CA THR A 178 -0.76 -0.23 7.25
C THR A 178 0.74 -0.45 7.01
N GLN A 179 1.23 -0.17 5.80
CA GLN A 179 2.62 -0.42 5.42
C GLN A 179 3.61 0.33 6.32
N ASP A 180 4.51 -0.41 6.96
CA ASP A 180 5.43 0.12 7.97
C ASP A 180 6.75 0.61 7.38
N LEU A 181 6.67 1.32 6.24
CA LEU A 181 7.79 2.07 5.66
C LEU A 181 7.90 3.49 6.26
N SER A 182 6.99 3.82 7.19
CA SER A 182 6.94 5.11 7.88
C SER A 182 7.91 5.14 9.05
N VAL A 183 8.43 6.33 9.36
CA VAL A 183 9.31 6.53 10.52
C VAL A 183 8.54 6.34 11.84
N VAL A 184 7.26 6.73 11.88
CA VAL A 184 6.35 6.39 12.98
C VAL A 184 5.70 5.03 12.71
N PRO A 185 5.85 4.04 13.61
CA PRO A 185 5.29 2.71 13.43
C PRO A 185 3.77 2.71 13.30
N PHE A 186 3.22 1.78 12.52
CA PHE A 186 1.76 1.68 12.30
C PHE A 186 0.93 1.69 13.59
N GLN A 187 1.29 0.87 14.59
CA GLN A 187 0.52 0.77 15.84
C GLN A 187 0.49 2.10 16.61
N ASP A 188 1.60 2.84 16.60
CA ASP A 188 1.69 4.13 17.23
C ASP A 188 0.88 5.18 16.46
N ARG A 189 0.93 5.17 15.12
CA ARG A 189 0.08 6.02 14.27
C ARG A 189 -1.41 5.77 14.52
N LEU A 190 -1.83 4.51 14.65
CA LEU A 190 -3.21 4.14 14.93
C LEU A 190 -3.68 4.63 16.30
N ALA A 191 -2.85 4.45 17.33
CA ALA A 191 -3.14 4.92 18.68
C ALA A 191 -3.26 6.45 18.74
N VAL A 192 -2.31 7.17 18.13
CA VAL A 192 -2.34 8.63 18.04
C VAL A 192 -3.57 9.12 17.27
N ALA A 193 -3.89 8.50 16.15
CA ALA A 193 -5.05 8.86 15.34
C ALA A 193 -6.37 8.70 16.12
N ARG A 194 -6.57 7.56 16.77
CA ARG A 194 -7.75 7.31 17.61
C ARG A 194 -7.87 8.30 18.76
N SER A 195 -6.75 8.60 19.43
CA SER A 195 -6.74 9.59 20.52
C SER A 195 -7.07 10.99 20.00
N ALA A 196 -6.51 11.40 18.86
CA ALA A 196 -6.71 12.73 18.31
C ALA A 196 -8.14 12.99 17.80
N VAL A 197 -8.83 11.96 17.31
CA VAL A 197 -10.23 12.08 16.84
C VAL A 197 -11.24 11.68 17.90
N GLY A 198 -10.82 11.28 19.11
CA GLY A 198 -11.72 10.74 20.14
C GLY A 198 -12.85 11.69 20.56
N SER A 199 -12.67 13.00 20.36
CA SER A 199 -13.70 14.02 20.61
C SER A 199 -14.59 14.32 19.40
N LEU A 200 -14.36 13.71 18.24
CA LEU A 200 -15.13 13.92 17.02
C LEU A 200 -16.19 12.81 16.86
N PRO A 201 -17.48 13.08 17.17
CA PRO A 201 -18.53 12.07 17.04
C PRO A 201 -18.71 11.66 15.59
N GLY A 202 -18.97 10.36 15.35
CA GLY A 202 -19.16 9.81 14.01
C GLY A 202 -17.89 9.73 13.17
N VAL A 203 -16.71 9.70 13.81
CA VAL A 203 -15.43 9.38 13.15
C VAL A 203 -14.91 8.05 13.68
N THR A 204 -14.62 7.11 12.79
CA THR A 204 -14.03 5.81 13.14
C THR A 204 -12.70 5.63 12.45
N VAL A 205 -11.64 5.28 13.20
CA VAL A 205 -10.30 5.01 12.64
C VAL A 205 -10.04 3.51 12.58
N LEU A 206 -9.81 3.01 11.37
CA LEU A 206 -9.56 1.60 11.08
C LEU A 206 -8.22 1.40 10.33
N PRO A 207 -7.58 0.24 10.47
CA PRO A 207 -6.52 -0.18 9.55
C PRO A 207 -7.03 -0.28 8.11
N GLY A 208 -6.25 0.17 7.12
CA GLY A 208 -6.57 0.05 5.69
C GLY A 208 -6.40 -1.36 5.09
N GLY A 209 -5.77 -2.28 5.83
CA GLY A 209 -5.64 -3.69 5.41
C GLY A 209 -4.80 -3.89 4.15
N PRO A 210 -4.88 -5.08 3.51
CA PRO A 210 -4.09 -5.42 2.33
C PRO A 210 -4.72 -4.94 1.00
N TYR A 211 -5.96 -4.42 1.01
CA TYR A 211 -6.70 -4.00 -0.20
C TYR A 211 -6.75 -2.48 -0.40
N MET A 212 -6.03 -1.70 0.41
CA MET A 212 -5.98 -0.24 0.31
C MET A 212 -4.55 0.23 0.51
N ILE A 213 -3.91 0.77 -0.53
CA ILE A 213 -2.51 1.24 -0.52
C ILE A 213 -1.58 0.31 0.31
N SER A 214 -1.35 -0.88 -0.24
CA SER A 214 -0.57 -1.97 0.38
C SER A 214 0.55 -2.43 -0.55
N ARG A 215 1.48 -3.28 -0.07
CA ARG A 215 2.48 -3.93 -0.94
C ARG A 215 1.83 -4.72 -2.08
N ALA A 216 0.66 -5.30 -1.85
CA ALA A 216 -0.09 -6.04 -2.87
C ALA A 216 -0.64 -5.13 -3.97
N THR A 217 -1.00 -3.88 -3.64
CA THR A 217 -1.39 -2.87 -4.62
C THR A 217 -0.24 -1.97 -5.07
N PHE A 218 0.94 -2.08 -4.44
CA PHE A 218 2.17 -1.32 -4.70
C PHE A 218 3.43 -2.19 -4.51
N PRO A 219 3.81 -3.04 -5.49
CA PRO A 219 5.01 -3.86 -5.38
C PRO A 219 6.27 -2.98 -5.38
N THR A 220 7.22 -3.29 -4.49
CA THR A 220 8.34 -2.39 -4.14
C THR A 220 9.35 -2.15 -5.27
N TYR A 221 9.45 -3.07 -6.22
CA TYR A 221 10.38 -2.98 -7.34
C TYR A 221 9.98 -1.97 -8.41
N PHE A 222 8.72 -1.53 -8.36
CA PHE A 222 8.19 -0.48 -9.21
C PHE A 222 8.26 0.92 -8.56
N LEU A 223 8.63 1.00 -7.27
CA LEU A 223 8.77 2.26 -6.53
C LEU A 223 10.12 2.96 -6.76
N LYS A 224 11.06 2.33 -7.48
CA LYS A 224 12.46 2.79 -7.56
C LYS A 224 12.70 3.96 -8.52
N LYS A 225 11.71 4.39 -9.29
CA LYS A 225 11.79 5.59 -10.14
C LYS A 225 10.39 6.20 -10.32
N LYS A 226 10.33 7.47 -10.74
CA LYS A 226 9.09 8.22 -11.04
C LYS A 226 8.43 7.68 -12.33
N ASP A 227 8.15 6.37 -12.35
CA ASP A 227 7.97 5.58 -13.57
C ASP A 227 6.50 5.47 -14.00
N GLU A 228 6.32 5.11 -15.27
CA GLU A 228 5.10 4.99 -16.10
C GLU A 228 3.93 4.19 -15.48
N GLU A 229 4.13 3.63 -14.30
CA GLU A 229 3.26 2.66 -13.65
C GLU A 229 2.43 3.22 -12.50
N LEU A 230 2.74 4.41 -11.98
CA LEU A 230 1.90 5.10 -11.00
C LEU A 230 0.41 5.15 -11.42
N PRO A 231 0.06 5.40 -12.70
CA PRO A 231 -1.32 5.32 -13.16
C PRO A 231 -1.93 3.91 -13.01
N ALA A 232 -1.16 2.86 -13.27
CA ALA A 232 -1.64 1.48 -13.15
C ALA A 232 -1.98 1.12 -11.69
N TYR A 233 -1.16 1.55 -10.73
CA TYR A 233 -1.43 1.35 -9.30
C TYR A 233 -2.65 2.12 -8.83
N THR A 234 -2.70 3.40 -9.18
CA THR A 234 -3.81 4.26 -8.80
C THR A 234 -5.12 3.69 -9.33
N HIS A 235 -5.12 3.21 -10.58
CA HIS A 235 -6.31 2.62 -11.17
C HIS A 235 -6.72 1.32 -10.46
N THR A 236 -5.77 0.44 -10.13
CA THR A 236 -6.07 -0.77 -9.34
C THR A 236 -6.65 -0.44 -7.96
N ASP A 237 -6.05 0.50 -7.23
CA ASP A 237 -6.51 0.92 -5.89
C ASP A 237 -7.90 1.58 -5.96
N ALA A 238 -8.12 2.45 -6.95
CA ALA A 238 -9.42 3.09 -7.21
C ALA A 238 -10.51 2.07 -7.52
N LEU A 239 -10.21 1.08 -8.39
CA LEU A 239 -11.17 0.03 -8.74
C LEU A 239 -11.48 -0.88 -7.55
N LEU A 240 -10.48 -1.27 -6.75
CA LEU A 240 -10.71 -2.02 -5.52
C LEU A 240 -11.61 -1.24 -4.56
N PHE A 241 -11.31 0.05 -4.38
CA PHE A 241 -12.09 0.90 -3.51
C PHE A 241 -13.54 1.02 -4.00
N GLY A 242 -13.74 1.44 -5.25
CA GLY A 242 -15.06 1.70 -5.80
C GLY A 242 -15.91 0.44 -6.04
N ARG A 243 -15.31 -0.70 -6.40
CA ARG A 243 -16.06 -1.94 -6.68
C ARG A 243 -16.33 -2.80 -5.46
N TYR A 244 -15.47 -2.76 -4.45
CA TYR A 244 -15.55 -3.66 -3.30
C TYR A 244 -15.75 -2.91 -1.99
N ILE A 245 -14.84 -2.01 -1.65
CA ILE A 245 -14.80 -1.40 -0.31
C ILE A 245 -15.96 -0.42 -0.12
N ALA A 246 -16.15 0.51 -1.05
CA ALA A 246 -17.19 1.52 -0.97
C ALA A 246 -18.60 0.90 -0.88
N PRO A 247 -19.03 0.02 -1.80
CA PRO A 247 -20.36 -0.58 -1.73
C PRO A 247 -20.54 -1.47 -0.50
N ALA A 248 -19.55 -2.29 -0.12
CA ALA A 248 -19.68 -3.16 1.05
C ALA A 248 -19.82 -2.37 2.36
N LEU A 249 -19.17 -1.21 2.46
CA LEU A 249 -19.21 -0.39 3.68
C LEU A 249 -20.26 0.72 3.62
N GLY A 250 -21.01 0.83 2.53
CA GLY A 250 -21.98 1.90 2.31
C GLY A 250 -21.35 3.29 2.22
N ILE A 251 -20.10 3.39 1.73
CA ILE A 251 -19.40 4.66 1.55
C ILE A 251 -19.88 5.30 0.24
N THR A 252 -20.38 6.53 0.33
CA THR A 252 -20.85 7.33 -0.80
C THR A 252 -19.87 8.44 -1.16
N ASP A 253 -19.02 8.85 -0.22
CA ASP A 253 -18.16 10.01 -0.35
C ASP A 253 -16.69 9.67 -0.06
N ARG A 254 -15.82 10.00 -0.99
CA ARG A 254 -14.37 9.88 -0.86
C ARG A 254 -13.76 11.26 -0.70
N PHE A 255 -13.15 11.52 0.44
CA PHE A 255 -12.48 12.80 0.70
C PHE A 255 -10.98 12.69 0.42
N LEU A 256 -10.42 13.73 -0.18
CA LEU A 256 -9.00 13.85 -0.50
C LEU A 256 -8.48 15.19 0.02
N GLY A 257 -7.23 15.22 0.48
CA GLY A 257 -6.55 16.48 0.75
C GLY A 257 -5.95 17.02 -0.54
N GLU A 258 -6.11 18.31 -0.79
CA GLU A 258 -5.43 18.98 -1.89
C GLU A 258 -3.90 18.86 -1.76
N GLU A 259 -3.22 18.56 -2.86
CA GLU A 259 -1.76 18.38 -2.88
C GLU A 259 -1.18 18.88 -4.22
N PRO A 260 -0.96 20.20 -4.36
CA PRO A 260 -0.52 20.79 -5.62
C PRO A 260 1.00 20.71 -5.82
N LEU A 261 1.76 20.41 -4.75
CA LEU A 261 3.23 20.45 -4.77
C LEU A 261 3.86 19.06 -4.98
N ASP A 262 3.10 17.98 -4.74
CA ASP A 262 3.54 16.62 -5.00
C ASP A 262 2.84 16.08 -6.26
N PRO A 263 3.55 15.96 -7.40
CA PRO A 263 2.96 15.51 -8.66
C PRO A 263 2.44 14.08 -8.58
N VAL A 264 3.00 13.22 -7.72
CA VAL A 264 2.56 11.83 -7.54
C VAL A 264 1.19 11.80 -6.88
N THR A 265 1.05 12.47 -5.74
CA THR A 265 -0.22 12.56 -5.02
C THR A 265 -1.29 13.30 -5.83
N ARG A 266 -0.90 14.32 -6.61
CA ARG A 266 -1.83 15.00 -7.54
C ARG A 266 -2.38 14.05 -8.60
N ALA A 267 -1.51 13.32 -9.31
CA ALA A 267 -1.93 12.34 -10.31
C ALA A 267 -2.81 11.23 -9.69
N TYR A 268 -2.51 10.85 -8.44
CA TYR A 268 -3.34 9.92 -7.70
C TYR A 268 -4.76 10.47 -7.46
N ASN A 269 -4.87 11.72 -7.00
CA ASN A 269 -6.17 12.38 -6.78
C ASN A 269 -6.96 12.53 -8.09
N GLU A 270 -6.32 12.99 -9.16
CA GLU A 270 -6.96 13.18 -10.48
C GLU A 270 -7.57 11.87 -11.00
N ALA A 271 -6.86 10.75 -10.88
CA ALA A 271 -7.38 9.45 -11.30
C ALA A 271 -8.53 8.96 -10.39
N LEU A 272 -8.50 9.24 -9.08
CA LEU A 272 -9.66 8.93 -8.22
C LEU A 272 -10.91 9.72 -8.63
N GLU A 273 -10.76 11.01 -8.95
CA GLU A 273 -11.84 11.86 -9.44
C GLU A 273 -12.45 11.35 -10.75
N GLU A 274 -11.65 10.70 -11.61
CA GLU A 274 -12.12 10.07 -12.85
C GLU A 274 -12.83 8.72 -12.60
N ILE A 275 -12.23 7.85 -11.78
CA ILE A 275 -12.62 6.42 -11.71
C ILE A 275 -13.77 6.18 -10.73
N LEU A 276 -13.82 6.90 -9.61
CA LEU A 276 -14.78 6.61 -8.53
C LEU A 276 -16.21 7.06 -8.79
N PRO A 277 -16.49 8.26 -9.37
CA PRO A 277 -17.87 8.71 -9.59
C PRO A 277 -18.70 7.76 -10.48
N PRO A 278 -18.18 7.21 -11.59
CA PRO A 278 -18.89 6.18 -12.37
C PRO A 278 -19.22 4.91 -11.58
N LEU A 279 -18.48 4.62 -10.51
CA LEU A 279 -18.69 3.47 -9.61
C LEU A 279 -19.62 3.82 -8.43
N GLY A 280 -20.20 5.02 -8.40
CA GLY A 280 -21.16 5.44 -7.37
C GLY A 280 -20.54 6.09 -6.13
N THR A 281 -19.25 6.43 -6.15
CA THR A 281 -18.57 7.14 -5.06
C THR A 281 -18.17 8.54 -5.48
N GLN A 282 -18.73 9.58 -4.84
CA GLN A 282 -18.37 10.96 -5.12
C GLN A 282 -17.02 11.32 -4.54
N VAL A 283 -16.20 12.07 -5.27
CA VAL A 283 -14.88 12.50 -4.80
C VAL A 283 -14.91 13.98 -4.44
N HIS A 284 -14.35 14.30 -3.28
CA HIS A 284 -14.32 15.65 -2.74
C HIS A 284 -12.89 16.04 -2.35
N VAL A 285 -12.28 16.95 -3.10
CA VAL A 285 -10.98 17.51 -2.75
C VAL A 285 -11.17 18.68 -1.78
N LEU A 286 -10.56 18.57 -0.61
CA LEU A 286 -10.61 19.57 0.45
C LEU A 286 -9.32 20.40 0.46
N GLN A 287 -9.49 21.72 0.47
CA GLN A 287 -8.43 22.72 0.49
C GLN A 287 -7.48 22.54 1.69
N ARG A 288 -6.20 22.88 1.55
CA ARG A 288 -5.24 22.72 2.66
C ARG A 288 -5.31 23.82 3.71
N VAL A 289 -5.08 23.44 4.97
CA VAL A 289 -4.83 24.39 6.05
C VAL A 289 -3.44 24.99 5.95
N GLN A 290 -3.39 26.31 6.00
CA GLN A 290 -2.17 27.09 6.16
C GLN A 290 -2.12 27.71 7.55
N LYS A 291 -0.93 27.75 8.16
CA LYS A 291 -0.66 28.54 9.37
C LYS A 291 0.45 29.53 9.03
N ALA A 292 0.21 30.82 9.28
CA ALA A 292 1.13 31.90 8.92
C ALA A 292 1.59 31.87 7.44
N GLY A 293 0.68 31.56 6.51
CA GLY A 293 0.96 31.46 5.08
C GLY A 293 1.73 30.20 4.65
N THR A 294 1.96 29.24 5.55
CA THR A 294 2.70 28.00 5.22
C THR A 294 1.88 26.73 5.50
N VAL A 295 1.81 25.84 4.52
CA VAL A 295 1.04 24.58 4.53
C VAL A 295 1.46 23.64 5.66
N ILE A 296 0.55 23.21 6.54
CA ILE A 296 0.86 22.24 7.60
C ILE A 296 1.06 20.84 7.00
N SER A 297 2.28 20.29 7.03
CA SER A 297 2.58 18.95 6.51
C SER A 297 3.40 18.10 7.48
N ALA A 298 3.23 16.78 7.41
CA ALA A 298 3.99 15.83 8.22
C ALA A 298 5.49 15.85 7.91
N SER A 299 5.86 16.06 6.64
CA SER A 299 7.26 16.20 6.22
C SER A 299 7.93 17.40 6.89
N ARG A 300 7.24 18.54 7.03
CA ARG A 300 7.77 19.70 7.73
C ARG A 300 7.90 19.46 9.24
N VAL A 301 6.96 18.73 9.85
CA VAL A 301 7.09 18.31 11.24
C VAL A 301 8.35 17.49 11.43
N ARG A 302 8.59 16.48 10.58
CA ARG A 302 9.82 15.66 10.64
C ARG A 302 11.08 16.50 10.48
N HIS A 303 11.08 17.47 9.57
CA HIS A 303 12.20 18.40 9.38
C HIS A 303 12.51 19.21 10.66
N TYR A 304 11.50 19.81 11.30
CA TYR A 304 11.72 20.52 12.56
C TYR A 304 12.18 19.59 13.70
N LEU A 305 11.69 18.36 13.76
CA LEU A 305 12.15 17.37 14.73
C LEU A 305 13.63 17.01 14.52
N ALA A 306 14.04 16.85 13.25
CA ALA A 306 15.43 16.56 12.89
C ALA A 306 16.38 17.70 13.29
N GLN A 307 15.96 18.96 13.10
CA GLN A 307 16.73 20.14 13.52
C GLN A 307 16.69 20.42 15.03
N GLY A 308 15.96 19.62 15.81
CA GLY A 308 15.76 19.87 17.25
C GLY A 308 14.84 21.04 17.57
N ALA A 309 14.16 21.62 16.57
CA ALA A 309 13.21 22.71 16.72
C ALA A 309 11.85 22.22 17.25
N LEU A 310 11.84 21.65 18.47
CA LEU A 310 10.67 21.00 19.05
C LEU A 310 9.46 21.92 19.19
N ALA A 311 9.65 23.18 19.59
CA ALA A 311 8.56 24.15 19.71
C ALA A 311 7.84 24.35 18.36
N ALA A 312 8.60 24.57 17.28
CA ALA A 312 8.06 24.73 15.94
C ALA A 312 7.35 23.46 15.44
N ALA A 313 7.88 22.27 15.75
CA ALA A 313 7.21 21.01 15.44
C ALA A 313 5.87 20.88 16.21
N PHE A 314 5.88 21.22 17.51
CA PHE A 314 4.72 21.08 18.39
C PHE A 314 3.58 22.03 18.01
N ASP A 315 3.90 23.19 17.44
CA ASP A 315 2.92 24.14 16.93
C ASP A 315 2.13 23.65 15.70
N LEU A 316 2.54 22.54 15.08
CA LEU A 316 1.95 21.97 13.88
C LEU A 316 1.19 20.65 14.11
N ILE A 317 1.17 20.12 15.33
CA ILE A 317 0.62 18.80 15.67
C ILE A 317 -0.41 18.86 16.80
N PRO A 318 -1.39 17.93 16.83
CA PRO A 318 -2.40 17.88 17.88
C PRO A 318 -1.80 17.38 19.20
N GLU A 319 -2.51 17.60 20.30
CA GLU A 319 -2.04 17.23 21.64
C GLU A 319 -1.74 15.73 21.77
N ALA A 320 -2.54 14.86 21.13
CA ALA A 320 -2.29 13.43 21.10
C ALA A 320 -0.91 13.08 20.50
N THR A 321 -0.49 13.79 19.45
CA THR A 321 0.84 13.60 18.86
C THR A 321 1.93 14.17 19.76
N LYS A 322 1.71 15.31 20.43
CA LYS A 322 2.67 15.86 21.40
C LYS A 322 2.88 14.89 22.57
N ALA A 323 1.80 14.32 23.10
CA ALA A 323 1.84 13.33 24.17
C ALA A 323 2.64 12.09 23.73
N TYR A 324 2.40 11.60 22.51
CA TYR A 324 3.20 10.53 21.93
C TYR A 324 4.68 10.88 21.81
N LEU A 325 5.03 12.03 21.24
CA LEU A 325 6.43 12.45 21.06
C LEU A 325 7.15 12.68 22.40
N ARG A 326 6.44 13.05 23.47
CA ARG A 326 7.00 13.14 24.84
C ARG A 326 7.24 11.78 25.49
N SER A 327 6.62 10.70 25.01
CA SER A 327 6.81 9.35 25.57
C SER A 327 8.18 8.76 25.23
N PRO A 328 8.68 7.75 25.98
CA PRO A 328 9.94 7.07 25.65
C PRO A 328 9.99 6.53 24.21
N LYS A 329 8.90 5.95 23.71
CA LYS A 329 8.80 5.48 22.31
C LYS A 329 8.89 6.64 21.33
N GLY A 330 8.17 7.73 21.59
CA GLY A 330 8.21 8.93 20.75
C GLY A 330 9.60 9.55 20.68
N GLN A 331 10.33 9.59 21.79
CA GLN A 331 11.72 10.08 21.82
C GLN A 331 12.67 9.21 20.97
N GLN A 332 12.49 7.88 20.97
CA GLN A 332 13.23 6.99 20.07
C GLN A 332 12.93 7.30 18.60
N ILE A 333 11.68 7.59 18.25
CA ILE A 333 11.32 8.00 16.89
C ILE A 333 11.94 9.34 16.50
N VAL A 334 11.94 10.33 17.41
CA VAL A 334 12.60 11.63 17.16
C VAL A 334 14.09 11.42 16.89
N GLN A 335 14.75 10.51 17.62
CA GLN A 335 16.15 10.18 17.39
C GLN A 335 16.38 9.52 16.01
N LYS A 336 15.55 8.55 15.63
CA LYS A 336 15.60 7.95 14.27
C LYS A 336 15.40 9.00 13.16
N ILE A 337 14.51 9.97 13.37
CA ILE A 337 14.30 11.07 12.42
C ILE A 337 15.59 11.88 12.24
N LYS A 338 16.28 12.22 13.34
CA LYS A 338 17.54 12.96 13.30
C LYS A 338 18.64 12.21 12.55
N GLU A 339 18.80 10.92 12.85
CA GLU A 339 19.79 10.05 12.19
C GLU A 339 19.53 9.97 10.68
N SER A 340 18.26 9.79 10.28
CA SER A 340 17.90 9.69 8.87
C SER A 340 18.11 10.98 8.05
N GLU A 341 18.10 12.16 8.68
CA GLU A 341 18.42 13.42 8.00
C GLU A 341 19.94 13.65 7.92
N ALA A 342 20.71 13.22 8.93
CA ALA A 342 22.16 13.31 8.90
C ALA A 342 22.74 12.47 7.75
N ASP A 343 22.24 11.24 7.56
CA ASP A 343 22.67 10.33 6.47
C ASP A 343 22.31 10.84 5.07
N ARG A 344 21.38 11.79 4.94
CA ARG A 344 21.01 12.42 3.65
C ARG A 344 21.87 13.63 3.30
N GLN A 345 22.60 14.17 4.27
CA GLN A 345 23.48 15.33 4.10
C GLN A 345 24.96 14.93 3.99
N SER A 346 25.29 13.67 4.28
CA SER A 346 26.60 13.02 4.10
C SER A 346 26.75 12.39 2.72
#